data_AF-A0A9D4E9L7-F1
#
_entry.id   AF-A0A9D4E9L7-F1
#
_cell.length_a   1.000
_cell.length_b   1.000
_cell.length_c   1.000
_cell.angle_alpha   90.00
_cell.angle_beta   90.00
_cell.angle_gamma   90.00
#
_symmetry.space_group_name_H-M   'P 1'
#
loop_
_entity.id
_entity.type
_entity.pdbx_description
1 polymer ?
#
loop_
_entity_poly.entity_id
_entity_poly.type
_entity_poly.pdbx_seq_one_letter_code
_entity_poly.pdbx_strand_id
1 'polypeptide(L)'
;MINRKLRLVNRGLAGILLFSVVLLLYIADLLPVSPKLENEKNEDNVLPSIQKLHSLTHQELAMLYHRYINTVQALCKRVVRIGNLGDGGWELCEDIEFRPKHPCLVYSFGINNDFSFDDMMADRFKCDVYSFDPSMKETLEGPRGPRQWFFRSGLSERTETFQNEWQVSTLKDLQEKHGHGKDKIDILKIDVEKFEWLALTQIYESGGLKNIRQLLIELHMGMRGVEAEKLEYIQGLGILKHLYDNGFRIVYSHRNIWCKFLSKLQHIDEVGCHELTFVYIP
;
A
#
# COMPACT_ATOMS: atom_id res chain seq x y z
N MET A 1 -7.57 86.13 12.42
CA MET A 1 -6.93 85.32 13.48
C MET A 1 -6.82 83.87 13.01
N ILE A 2 -5.60 83.44 12.68
CA ILE A 2 -4.93 82.13 12.87
C ILE A 2 -5.79 80.84 13.08
N ASN A 3 -5.52 79.82 12.24
CA ASN A 3 -5.60 78.34 12.42
C ASN A 3 -6.99 77.69 12.71
N ARG A 4 -7.35 76.45 12.33
CA ARG A 4 -6.61 75.19 12.16
C ARG A 4 -7.52 74.11 11.50
N LYS A 5 -6.90 73.24 10.66
CA LYS A 5 -7.05 71.77 10.51
C LYS A 5 -8.39 71.05 10.11
N LEU A 6 -8.21 70.16 9.09
CA LEU A 6 -8.73 68.78 8.87
C LEU A 6 -10.24 68.58 8.58
N ARG A 7 -10.72 67.69 7.69
CA ARG A 7 -10.17 66.69 6.74
C ARG A 7 -11.34 66.21 5.84
N LEU A 8 -11.04 65.89 4.56
CA LEU A 8 -11.63 64.94 3.57
C LEU A 8 -13.09 64.38 3.75
N VAL A 9 -13.91 64.07 2.73
CA VAL A 9 -13.90 64.12 1.24
C VAL A 9 -15.32 63.82 0.72
N ASN A 10 -15.65 64.39 -0.45
CA ASN A 10 -16.82 64.26 -1.33
C ASN A 10 -17.24 62.79 -1.64
N ARG A 11 -18.52 62.39 -1.60
CA ARG A 11 -19.62 62.56 -2.61
C ARG A 11 -19.13 62.27 -4.05
N GLY A 12 -19.55 61.21 -4.74
CA GLY A 12 -20.92 60.78 -4.99
C GLY A 12 -21.25 61.03 -6.48
N LEU A 13 -21.29 59.95 -7.26
CA LEU A 13 -21.93 59.69 -8.56
C LEU A 13 -22.14 60.83 -9.59
N ALA A 14 -21.64 60.58 -10.82
CA ALA A 14 -22.43 60.67 -12.06
C ALA A 14 -21.70 59.94 -13.20
N GLY A 15 -22.39 59.06 -13.94
CA GLY A 15 -21.92 58.60 -15.26
C GLY A 15 -22.14 59.69 -16.34
N ILE A 16 -21.94 59.50 -17.64
CA ILE A 16 -22.11 58.33 -18.51
C ILE A 16 -21.49 58.70 -19.90
N LEU A 17 -21.00 57.68 -20.63
CA LEU A 17 -20.89 57.48 -22.10
C LEU A 17 -19.76 58.09 -22.97
N LEU A 18 -19.16 57.14 -23.73
CA LEU A 18 -18.71 57.13 -25.14
C LEU A 18 -17.20 57.00 -25.42
N PHE A 19 -16.93 56.32 -26.56
CA PHE A 19 -15.69 55.79 -27.14
C PHE A 19 -15.32 54.35 -26.70
N SER A 20 -15.75 53.28 -27.38
CA SER A 20 -15.54 52.84 -28.77
C SER A 20 -14.11 52.38 -29.09
N VAL A 21 -13.96 51.06 -29.29
CA VAL A 21 -12.97 50.38 -30.13
C VAL A 21 -11.49 50.44 -29.68
N VAL A 22 -11.12 49.71 -28.63
CA VAL A 22 -9.86 48.91 -28.55
C VAL A 22 -10.04 47.83 -27.48
N LEU A 23 -10.64 46.68 -27.79
CA LEU A 23 -10.45 45.47 -26.97
C LEU A 23 -10.75 44.20 -27.76
N LEU A 24 -10.06 44.03 -28.90
CA LEU A 24 -10.17 42.84 -29.74
C LEU A 24 -8.91 41.96 -29.72
N LEU A 25 -8.00 42.11 -28.74
CA LEU A 25 -6.73 41.36 -28.71
C LEU A 25 -6.27 40.83 -27.35
N TYR A 26 -7.13 40.70 -26.33
CA TYR A 26 -6.68 40.22 -25.01
C TYR A 26 -7.64 39.26 -24.29
N ILE A 27 -8.44 38.47 -25.02
CA ILE A 27 -9.24 37.39 -24.40
C ILE A 27 -9.23 36.13 -25.28
N ALA A 28 -8.03 35.67 -25.66
CA ALA A 28 -7.84 34.31 -26.19
C ALA A 28 -6.90 33.43 -25.34
N ASP A 29 -6.21 33.99 -24.34
CA ASP A 29 -5.21 33.27 -23.55
C ASP A 29 -5.62 32.96 -22.09
N LEU A 30 -6.92 32.98 -21.79
CA LEU A 30 -7.46 32.57 -20.47
C LEU A 30 -8.41 31.38 -20.55
N LEU A 31 -8.21 30.50 -21.53
CA LEU A 31 -8.67 29.13 -21.36
C LEU A 31 -7.72 28.44 -20.39
N PRO A 32 -8.20 27.82 -19.30
CA PRO A 32 -7.34 26.94 -18.52
C PRO A 32 -6.91 25.83 -19.48
N VAL A 33 -5.61 25.77 -19.76
CA VAL A 33 -5.00 24.58 -20.33
C VAL A 33 -5.35 23.46 -19.35
N SER A 34 -6.32 22.63 -19.71
CA SER A 34 -6.56 21.39 -19.01
C SER A 34 -5.22 20.67 -19.00
N PRO A 35 -4.66 20.26 -17.85
CA PRO A 35 -3.53 19.36 -17.88
C PRO A 35 -4.06 18.12 -18.59
N LYS A 36 -3.61 17.89 -19.82
CA LYS A 36 -3.68 16.58 -20.39
C LYS A 36 -2.94 15.70 -19.39
N LEU A 37 -3.67 14.85 -18.68
CA LEU A 37 -3.09 13.66 -18.06
C LEU A 37 -2.70 12.76 -19.24
N GLU A 38 -1.64 13.13 -19.94
CA GLU A 38 -0.95 12.22 -20.83
C GLU A 38 -0.37 11.14 -19.90
N ASN A 39 -0.87 9.91 -20.06
CA ASN A 39 -0.26 8.70 -19.51
C ASN A 39 1.13 8.57 -20.13
N GLU A 40 2.12 9.31 -19.61
CA GLU A 40 3.49 8.83 -19.65
C GLU A 40 3.47 7.52 -18.87
N LYS A 41 3.60 6.39 -19.58
CA LYS A 41 4.04 5.16 -18.96
C LYS A 41 5.38 5.50 -18.33
N ASN A 42 5.38 5.74 -17.03
CA ASN A 42 6.57 6.09 -16.28
C ASN A 42 7.53 4.88 -16.35
N GLU A 43 8.42 4.87 -17.34
CA GLU A 43 9.37 3.76 -17.59
C GLU A 43 10.23 3.47 -16.35
N ASP A 44 10.40 4.47 -15.48
CA ASP A 44 11.10 4.39 -14.20
C ASP A 44 10.47 3.38 -13.21
N ASN A 45 9.18 3.04 -13.39
CA ASN A 45 8.46 2.09 -12.56
C ASN A 45 8.56 0.64 -13.04
N VAL A 46 9.22 0.36 -14.17
CA VAL A 46 9.35 -1.00 -14.70
C VAL A 46 10.64 -1.63 -14.23
N LEU A 47 10.53 -2.75 -13.48
CA LEU A 47 11.69 -3.49 -13.03
C LEU A 47 12.38 -4.26 -14.17
N PRO A 48 13.74 -4.35 -14.17
CA PRO A 48 14.49 -5.15 -15.14
C PRO A 48 14.07 -6.63 -15.16
N SER A 49 14.40 -7.35 -16.24
CA SER A 49 14.19 -8.79 -16.29
C SER A 49 14.97 -9.52 -15.17
N ILE A 50 14.47 -10.68 -14.73
CA ILE A 50 15.14 -11.47 -13.68
C ILE A 50 16.59 -11.79 -14.06
N GLN A 51 16.85 -12.15 -15.32
CA GLN A 51 18.21 -12.37 -15.82
C GLN A 51 19.09 -11.12 -15.68
N LYS A 52 18.53 -9.93 -15.93
CA LYS A 52 19.26 -8.66 -15.75
C LYS A 52 19.55 -8.40 -14.28
N LEU A 53 18.62 -8.70 -13.35
CA LEU A 53 18.84 -8.55 -11.91
C LEU A 53 20.06 -9.34 -11.44
N HIS A 54 20.25 -10.57 -11.91
CA HIS A 54 21.44 -11.38 -11.57
C HIS A 54 22.77 -10.76 -12.04
N SER A 55 22.75 -9.90 -13.06
CA SER A 55 23.94 -9.21 -13.56
C SER A 55 24.33 -7.97 -12.75
N LEU A 56 23.43 -7.44 -11.92
CA LEU A 56 23.67 -6.22 -11.14
C LEU A 56 24.56 -6.50 -9.92
N THR A 57 25.27 -5.47 -9.47
CA THR A 57 26.03 -5.47 -8.22
C THR A 57 25.09 -5.44 -7.01
N HIS A 58 25.61 -5.78 -5.81
CA HIS A 58 24.82 -5.72 -4.57
C HIS A 58 24.32 -4.31 -4.27
N GLN A 59 25.17 -3.30 -4.47
CA GLN A 59 24.82 -1.89 -4.29
C GLN A 59 23.73 -1.45 -5.27
N GLU A 60 23.84 -1.79 -6.57
CA GLU A 60 22.82 -1.46 -7.57
C GLU A 60 21.46 -2.10 -7.23
N LEU A 61 21.46 -3.36 -6.75
CA LEU A 61 20.24 -4.05 -6.33
C LEU A 61 19.60 -3.39 -5.11
N ALA A 62 20.40 -3.03 -4.10
CA ALA A 62 19.92 -2.35 -2.91
C ALA A 62 19.31 -0.98 -3.26
N MET A 63 20.01 -0.18 -4.07
CA MET A 63 19.52 1.11 -4.55
C MET A 63 18.22 0.97 -5.36
N LEU A 64 18.17 -0.02 -6.25
CA LEU A 64 16.98 -0.30 -7.06
C LEU A 64 15.78 -0.68 -6.18
N TYR A 65 15.99 -1.58 -5.22
CA TYR A 65 14.94 -2.04 -4.30
C TYR A 65 14.38 -0.89 -3.46
N HIS A 66 15.25 -0.16 -2.74
CA HIS A 66 14.83 0.92 -1.85
C HIS A 66 14.17 2.07 -2.62
N ARG A 67 14.68 2.40 -3.81
CA ARG A 67 14.00 3.36 -4.70
C ARG A 67 12.61 2.86 -5.11
N TYR A 68 12.50 1.61 -5.54
CA TYR A 68 11.26 1.07 -6.10
C TYR A 68 10.12 1.05 -5.08
N ILE A 69 10.35 0.54 -3.87
CA ILE A 69 9.31 0.45 -2.83
C ILE A 69 8.92 1.81 -2.24
N ASN A 70 9.78 2.82 -2.38
CA ASN A 70 9.48 4.20 -1.98
C ASN A 70 8.85 5.03 -3.13
N THR A 71 8.61 4.41 -4.29
CA THR A 71 8.00 5.09 -5.45
C THR A 71 6.53 4.71 -5.57
N VAL A 72 5.64 5.70 -5.44
CA VAL A 72 4.20 5.52 -5.74
C VAL A 72 4.01 5.33 -7.24
N GLN A 73 3.27 4.28 -7.61
CA GLN A 73 3.12 3.80 -8.99
C GLN A 73 1.72 4.07 -9.56
N ALA A 74 0.74 4.30 -8.70
CA ALA A 74 -0.60 4.73 -9.07
C ALA A 74 -1.14 5.69 -8.00
N LEU A 75 -2.00 6.62 -8.40
CA LEU A 75 -2.61 7.57 -7.48
C LEU A 75 -3.82 6.93 -6.79
N CYS A 76 -3.80 6.90 -5.45
CA CYS A 76 -5.01 6.77 -4.65
C CYS A 76 -5.35 8.13 -4.01
N LYS A 77 -6.50 8.70 -4.35
CA LYS A 77 -6.90 10.03 -3.86
C LYS A 77 -7.34 10.01 -2.39
N ARG A 78 -7.82 8.87 -1.93
CA ARG A 78 -8.31 8.65 -0.57
C ARG A 78 -7.62 7.48 0.09
N VAL A 79 -6.40 7.71 0.57
CA VAL A 79 -5.74 6.79 1.50
C VAL A 79 -6.27 7.05 2.90
N VAL A 80 -6.73 6.02 3.60
CA VAL A 80 -7.28 6.12 4.98
C VAL A 80 -6.55 5.16 5.91
N ARG A 81 -6.28 5.59 7.13
CA ARG A 81 -5.78 4.72 8.20
C ARG A 81 -6.94 3.90 8.77
N ILE A 82 -6.78 2.58 8.83
CA ILE A 82 -7.73 1.62 9.40
C ILE A 82 -7.07 0.95 10.62
N GLY A 83 -7.81 0.83 11.72
CA GLY A 83 -7.28 0.33 13.00
C GLY A 83 -6.59 1.43 13.81
N ASN A 84 -5.50 1.07 14.49
CA ASN A 84 -4.76 1.96 15.36
C ASN A 84 -4.11 3.15 14.62
N LEU A 85 -3.91 4.26 15.35
CA LEU A 85 -3.24 5.45 14.82
C LEU A 85 -1.72 5.26 14.69
N GLY A 86 -1.14 4.46 15.58
CA GLY A 86 0.26 4.06 15.55
C GLY A 86 0.41 2.66 14.96
N ASP A 87 1.35 1.89 15.49
CA ASP A 87 1.57 0.49 15.15
C ASP A 87 0.27 -0.35 15.13
N GLY A 88 0.21 -1.32 14.21
CA GLY A 88 -0.95 -2.21 14.00
C GLY A 88 -2.15 -1.63 13.23
N GLY A 89 -2.15 -0.33 12.92
CA GLY A 89 -3.04 0.22 11.88
C GLY A 89 -2.48 0.02 10.47
N TRP A 90 -3.32 0.22 9.44
CA TRP A 90 -2.90 0.09 8.03
C TRP A 90 -3.56 1.09 7.09
N GLU A 91 -2.84 1.50 6.05
CA GLU A 91 -3.35 2.37 5.01
C GLU A 91 -4.12 1.60 3.93
N LEU A 92 -5.37 1.99 3.76
CA LEU A 92 -6.29 1.41 2.78
C LEU A 92 -6.59 2.43 1.69
N CYS A 93 -6.58 2.00 0.42
CA CYS A 93 -7.08 2.84 -0.66
C CYS A 93 -8.61 2.78 -0.73
N GLU A 94 -9.23 3.94 -0.61
CA GLU A 94 -10.68 4.11 -0.50
C GLU A 94 -11.30 4.82 -1.70
N ASP A 95 -10.55 4.97 -2.79
CA ASP A 95 -11.09 5.42 -4.07
C ASP A 95 -12.24 4.50 -4.50
N ILE A 96 -13.22 5.04 -5.23
CA ILE A 96 -14.51 4.40 -5.50
C ILE A 96 -14.37 2.99 -6.12
N GLU A 97 -13.30 2.78 -6.90
CA GLU A 97 -12.97 1.53 -7.62
C GLU A 97 -12.38 0.46 -6.70
N PHE A 98 -11.66 0.87 -5.65
CA PHE A 98 -10.94 -0.04 -4.75
C PHE A 98 -11.65 -0.21 -3.40
N ARG A 99 -12.53 0.71 -3.01
CA ARG A 99 -13.24 0.70 -1.72
C ARG A 99 -13.99 -0.63 -1.50
N PRO A 100 -13.70 -1.37 -0.42
CA PRO A 100 -14.48 -2.53 -0.01
C PRO A 100 -15.95 -2.19 0.24
N LYS A 101 -16.86 -3.05 -0.21
CA LYS A 101 -18.31 -2.92 -0.01
C LYS A 101 -18.89 -4.31 0.22
N HIS A 102 -19.78 -4.44 1.21
CA HIS A 102 -20.45 -5.71 1.49
C HIS A 102 -21.23 -6.24 0.28
N PRO A 103 -21.14 -7.55 -0.04
CA PRO A 103 -20.27 -8.56 0.58
C PRO A 103 -18.79 -8.34 0.20
N CYS A 104 -17.90 -8.39 1.20
CA CYS A 104 -16.45 -8.29 1.01
C CYS A 104 -15.71 -9.22 1.94
N LEU A 105 -14.58 -9.75 1.47
CA LEU A 105 -13.74 -10.72 2.20
C LEU A 105 -12.39 -10.12 2.54
N VAL A 106 -11.99 -10.24 3.81
CA VAL A 106 -10.69 -9.78 4.31
C VAL A 106 -9.93 -10.93 4.95
N TYR A 107 -8.71 -11.18 4.48
CA TYR A 107 -7.76 -12.09 5.12
C TYR A 107 -6.62 -11.25 5.71
N SER A 108 -6.34 -11.45 7.00
CA SER A 108 -5.36 -10.67 7.75
C SER A 108 -4.41 -11.61 8.48
N PHE A 109 -3.13 -11.52 8.16
CA PHE A 109 -2.07 -12.36 8.74
C PHE A 109 -1.13 -11.52 9.62
N GLY A 110 -0.65 -12.13 10.70
CA GLY A 110 0.16 -11.50 11.75
C GLY A 110 -0.64 -10.47 12.52
N ILE A 111 -1.37 -10.95 13.51
CA ILE A 111 -2.28 -10.11 14.28
C ILE A 111 -1.55 -9.54 15.48
N ASN A 112 -0.64 -10.32 16.09
CA ASN A 112 0.15 -9.91 17.25
C ASN A 112 -0.69 -9.29 18.39
N ASN A 113 -1.88 -9.85 18.63
CA ASN A 113 -2.89 -9.37 19.59
C ASN A 113 -3.52 -8.00 19.28
N ASP A 114 -3.25 -7.41 18.12
CA ASP A 114 -3.90 -6.19 17.65
C ASP A 114 -4.96 -6.52 16.58
N PHE A 115 -6.22 -6.51 16.99
CA PHE A 115 -7.36 -6.71 16.10
C PHE A 115 -8.00 -5.41 15.62
N SER A 116 -7.39 -4.25 15.89
CA SER A 116 -8.00 -2.94 15.61
C SER A 116 -8.32 -2.75 14.12
N PHE A 117 -7.42 -3.18 13.24
CA PHE A 117 -7.63 -3.19 11.79
C PHE A 117 -8.79 -4.11 11.41
N ASP A 118 -8.74 -5.37 11.87
CA ASP A 118 -9.72 -6.42 11.57
C ASP A 118 -11.14 -6.03 12.01
N ASP A 119 -11.26 -5.54 13.24
CA ASP A 119 -12.52 -5.12 13.82
C ASP A 119 -13.08 -3.89 13.09
N MET A 120 -12.23 -2.92 12.73
CA MET A 120 -12.66 -1.77 11.94
C MET A 120 -13.10 -2.15 10.52
N MET A 121 -12.46 -3.13 9.90
CA MET A 121 -12.87 -3.64 8.58
C MET A 121 -14.28 -4.25 8.63
N ALA A 122 -14.55 -5.06 9.64
CA ALA A 122 -15.87 -5.65 9.87
C ALA A 122 -16.92 -4.61 10.27
N ASP A 123 -16.59 -3.66 11.13
CA ASP A 123 -17.56 -2.70 11.65
C ASP A 123 -17.90 -1.58 10.66
N ARG A 124 -16.90 -1.06 9.93
CA ARG A 124 -17.08 0.07 9.02
C ARG A 124 -17.54 -0.37 7.64
N PHE A 125 -16.93 -1.42 7.08
CA PHE A 125 -17.21 -1.87 5.71
C PHE A 125 -18.14 -3.09 5.66
N LYS A 126 -18.44 -3.70 6.82
CA LYS A 126 -19.28 -4.90 6.91
C LYS A 126 -18.69 -6.08 6.13
N CYS A 127 -17.36 -6.16 6.06
CA CYS A 127 -16.67 -7.31 5.49
C CYS A 127 -16.67 -8.48 6.46
N ASP A 128 -16.57 -9.68 5.89
CA ASP A 128 -16.29 -10.90 6.62
C ASP A 128 -14.76 -11.04 6.74
N VAL A 129 -14.25 -11.05 7.96
CA VAL A 129 -12.83 -10.88 8.29
C VAL A 129 -12.28 -12.13 8.96
N TYR A 130 -11.24 -12.69 8.36
CA TYR A 130 -10.55 -13.88 8.82
C TYR A 130 -9.12 -13.49 9.22
N SER A 131 -8.86 -13.53 10.52
CA SER A 131 -7.60 -13.13 11.14
C SER A 131 -6.78 -14.38 11.49
N PHE A 132 -5.48 -14.33 11.23
CA PHE A 132 -4.59 -15.50 11.27
C PHE A 132 -3.27 -15.19 11.98
N ASP A 133 -2.97 -15.91 13.07
CA ASP A 133 -1.68 -15.80 13.75
C ASP A 133 -1.32 -17.08 14.53
N PRO A 134 -0.28 -17.83 14.14
CA PRO A 134 0.09 -19.08 14.82
C PRO A 134 0.78 -18.85 16.17
N SER A 135 1.25 -17.63 16.46
CA SER A 135 1.98 -17.32 17.69
C SER A 135 1.07 -17.03 18.89
N MET A 136 -0.19 -16.66 18.65
CA MET A 136 -1.17 -16.26 19.67
C MET A 136 -1.83 -17.46 20.37
N LYS A 137 -1.04 -18.26 21.09
CA LYS A 137 -1.48 -19.51 21.74
C LYS A 137 -2.66 -19.34 22.70
N GLU A 138 -2.72 -18.22 23.41
CA GLU A 138 -3.75 -17.93 24.41
C GLU A 138 -5.07 -17.40 23.79
N THR A 139 -5.08 -17.10 22.49
CA THR A 139 -6.30 -16.60 21.83
C THR A 139 -7.15 -17.77 21.35
N LEU A 140 -8.44 -17.77 21.72
CA LEU A 140 -9.40 -18.79 21.30
C LEU A 140 -9.68 -18.68 19.80
N GLU A 141 -9.61 -19.82 19.09
CA GLU A 141 -9.98 -19.90 17.69
C GLU A 141 -11.50 -19.91 17.50
N GLY A 142 -11.96 -19.37 16.38
CA GLY A 142 -13.36 -19.33 15.99
C GLY A 142 -13.91 -17.91 15.91
N PRO A 143 -15.24 -17.76 15.99
CA PRO A 143 -15.89 -16.46 15.88
C PRO A 143 -15.49 -15.53 17.03
N ARG A 144 -15.05 -14.32 16.69
CA ARG A 144 -14.90 -13.18 17.63
C ARG A 144 -16.09 -12.23 17.58
N GLY A 145 -16.91 -12.31 16.53
CA GLY A 145 -18.08 -11.47 16.33
C GLY A 145 -18.96 -11.96 15.17
N PRO A 146 -19.95 -11.17 14.73
CA PRO A 146 -20.85 -11.57 13.65
C PRO A 146 -20.18 -11.70 12.29
N ARG A 147 -19.00 -11.08 12.10
CA ARG A 147 -18.24 -11.05 10.84
C ARG A 147 -16.73 -11.20 11.04
N GLN A 148 -16.30 -11.65 12.22
CA GLN A 148 -14.90 -11.72 12.59
C GLN A 148 -14.58 -13.12 13.09
N TRP A 149 -13.54 -13.73 12.55
CA TRP A 149 -13.02 -15.03 12.97
C TRP A 149 -11.51 -14.96 13.19
N PHE A 150 -11.02 -15.75 14.13
CA PHE A 150 -9.60 -15.90 14.39
C PHE A 150 -9.17 -17.36 14.30
N PHE A 151 -8.00 -17.62 13.70
CA PHE A 151 -7.40 -18.94 13.57
C PHE A 151 -5.90 -18.89 13.84
N ARG A 152 -5.37 -19.92 14.51
CA ARG A 152 -3.94 -20.08 14.79
C ARG A 152 -3.23 -20.77 13.64
N SER A 153 -3.23 -20.08 12.50
CA SER A 153 -2.52 -20.52 11.29
C SER A 153 -1.63 -19.40 10.78
N GLY A 154 -0.40 -19.71 10.40
CA GLY A 154 0.48 -18.80 9.67
C GLY A 154 0.34 -18.94 8.16
N LEU A 155 0.90 -17.97 7.43
CA LEU A 155 0.96 -18.01 5.97
C LEU A 155 2.36 -18.45 5.51
N SER A 156 2.43 -19.40 4.58
CA SER A 156 3.69 -19.92 4.05
C SER A 156 3.55 -20.43 2.62
N GLU A 157 4.65 -20.91 2.02
CA GLU A 157 4.67 -21.56 0.70
C GLU A 157 4.00 -22.94 0.71
N ARG A 158 3.90 -23.59 1.87
CA ARG A 158 3.35 -24.94 2.03
C ARG A 158 2.47 -25.04 3.26
N THR A 159 1.51 -25.95 3.19
CA THR A 159 0.69 -26.33 4.33
C THR A 159 1.39 -27.43 5.10
N GLU A 160 1.88 -27.10 6.28
CA GLU A 160 2.64 -28.00 7.15
C GLU A 160 2.64 -27.51 8.60
N THR A 161 3.19 -28.34 9.49
CA THR A 161 3.44 -27.97 10.88
C THR A 161 4.94 -27.83 11.08
N PHE A 162 5.39 -26.66 11.52
CA PHE A 162 6.79 -26.40 11.84
C PHE A 162 7.22 -27.09 13.14
N GLN A 163 8.53 -27.15 13.37
CA GLN A 163 9.11 -27.76 14.58
C GLN A 163 8.65 -27.12 15.89
N ASN A 164 8.28 -25.83 15.86
CA ASN A 164 7.72 -25.09 16.99
C ASN A 164 6.20 -25.25 17.14
N GLU A 165 5.62 -26.24 16.45
CA GLU A 165 4.19 -26.58 16.42
C GLU A 165 3.28 -25.55 15.75
N TRP A 166 3.86 -24.52 15.12
CA TRP A 166 3.08 -23.59 14.32
C TRP A 166 2.51 -24.29 13.09
N GLN A 167 1.18 -24.25 12.97
CA GLN A 167 0.50 -24.66 11.76
C GLN A 167 0.60 -23.52 10.76
N VAL A 168 1.20 -23.77 9.61
CA VAL A 168 1.23 -22.81 8.50
C VAL A 168 0.45 -23.37 7.32
N SER A 169 -0.06 -22.49 6.47
CA SER A 169 -0.86 -22.87 5.32
C SER A 169 -0.61 -21.96 4.15
N THR A 170 -0.86 -22.48 2.94
CA THR A 170 -0.92 -21.64 1.75
C THR A 170 -2.20 -20.80 1.77
N LEU A 171 -2.19 -19.65 1.07
CA LEU A 171 -3.40 -18.83 0.96
C LEU A 171 -4.56 -19.63 0.33
N LYS A 172 -4.25 -20.42 -0.69
CA LYS A 172 -5.22 -21.26 -1.40
C LYS A 172 -5.89 -22.27 -0.45
N ASP A 173 -5.11 -22.99 0.34
CA ASP A 173 -5.66 -24.01 1.25
C ASP A 173 -6.52 -23.36 2.35
N LEU A 174 -6.17 -22.15 2.80
CA LEU A 174 -7.00 -21.38 3.74
C LEU A 174 -8.31 -20.90 3.10
N GLN A 175 -8.27 -20.45 1.85
CA GLN A 175 -9.51 -20.15 1.12
C GLN A 175 -10.39 -21.39 1.01
N GLU A 176 -9.85 -22.54 0.63
CA GLU A 176 -10.60 -23.80 0.53
C GLU A 176 -11.16 -24.25 1.88
N LYS A 177 -10.34 -24.24 2.93
CA LYS A 177 -10.72 -24.64 4.31
C LYS A 177 -11.90 -23.84 4.85
N HIS A 178 -11.98 -22.55 4.52
CA HIS A 178 -13.04 -21.66 4.98
C HIS A 178 -14.18 -21.49 3.98
N GLY A 179 -14.18 -22.23 2.86
CA GLY A 179 -15.25 -22.21 1.87
C GLY A 179 -15.17 -21.06 0.85
N HIS A 180 -14.06 -20.31 0.84
CA HIS A 180 -13.82 -19.14 -0.02
C HIS A 180 -12.95 -19.44 -1.26
N GLY A 181 -12.77 -20.71 -1.64
CA GLY A 181 -11.88 -21.11 -2.73
C GLY A 181 -12.19 -20.50 -4.11
N LYS A 182 -13.38 -19.94 -4.30
CA LYS A 182 -13.81 -19.22 -5.52
C LYS A 182 -14.01 -17.72 -5.31
N ASP A 183 -13.91 -17.25 -4.08
CA ASP A 183 -14.21 -15.87 -3.73
C ASP A 183 -12.99 -14.98 -3.98
N LYS A 184 -13.26 -13.72 -4.32
CA LYS A 184 -12.22 -12.71 -4.36
C LYS A 184 -11.94 -12.22 -2.95
N ILE A 185 -10.67 -12.03 -2.64
CA ILE A 185 -10.23 -11.37 -1.43
C ILE A 185 -10.20 -9.87 -1.74
N ASP A 186 -11.09 -9.09 -1.12
CA ASP A 186 -11.09 -7.65 -1.30
C ASP A 186 -9.82 -7.06 -0.70
N ILE A 187 -9.46 -7.48 0.51
CA ILE A 187 -8.25 -7.03 1.21
C ILE A 187 -7.46 -8.23 1.72
N LEU A 188 -6.20 -8.34 1.29
CA LEU A 188 -5.23 -9.26 1.86
C LEU A 188 -4.19 -8.44 2.63
N LYS A 189 -4.19 -8.53 3.96
CA LYS A 189 -3.15 -7.96 4.84
C LYS A 189 -2.15 -9.06 5.19
N ILE A 190 -0.85 -8.81 4.99
CA ILE A 190 0.23 -9.73 5.32
C ILE A 190 1.33 -9.00 6.08
N ASP A 191 1.57 -9.45 7.30
CA ASP A 191 2.74 -9.08 8.09
C ASP A 191 3.13 -10.35 8.84
N VAL A 192 4.16 -11.06 8.38
CA VAL A 192 4.46 -12.44 8.84
C VAL A 192 5.95 -12.66 9.02
N GLU A 193 6.70 -11.60 9.30
CA GLU A 193 8.09 -11.65 9.76
C GLU A 193 8.99 -12.50 8.85
N LYS A 194 9.25 -12.02 7.63
CA LYS A 194 10.05 -12.65 6.54
C LYS A 194 9.33 -13.72 5.72
N PHE A 195 8.22 -14.28 6.19
CA PHE A 195 7.46 -15.27 5.41
C PHE A 195 6.71 -14.66 4.22
N GLU A 196 6.70 -13.34 4.06
CA GLU A 196 6.05 -12.64 2.94
C GLU A 196 6.55 -13.13 1.60
N TRP A 197 7.87 -13.33 1.48
CA TRP A 197 8.50 -13.72 0.21
C TRP A 197 8.07 -15.12 -0.22
N LEU A 198 8.02 -16.06 0.73
CA LEU A 198 7.57 -17.44 0.51
C LEU A 198 6.08 -17.48 0.16
N ALA A 199 5.27 -16.75 0.92
CA ALA A 199 3.83 -16.64 0.69
C ALA A 199 3.51 -16.02 -0.68
N LEU A 200 4.12 -14.89 -1.02
CA LEU A 200 3.90 -14.22 -2.31
C LEU A 200 4.36 -15.06 -3.50
N THR A 201 5.45 -15.82 -3.36
CA THR A 201 5.90 -16.76 -4.38
C THR A 201 4.80 -17.78 -4.67
N GLN A 202 4.26 -18.43 -3.64
CA GLN A 202 3.20 -19.42 -3.77
C GLN A 202 1.90 -18.80 -4.33
N ILE A 203 1.51 -17.61 -3.87
CA ILE A 203 0.31 -16.91 -4.35
C ILE A 203 0.47 -16.57 -5.84
N TYR A 204 1.66 -16.18 -6.27
CA TYR A 204 1.96 -15.95 -7.69
C TYR A 204 1.89 -17.24 -8.51
N GLU A 205 2.60 -18.30 -8.10
CA GLU A 205 2.68 -19.57 -8.83
C GLU A 205 1.33 -20.28 -8.96
N SER A 206 0.48 -20.17 -7.94
CA SER A 206 -0.89 -20.69 -7.96
C SER A 206 -1.86 -19.84 -8.80
N GLY A 207 -1.42 -18.68 -9.29
CA GLY A 207 -2.27 -17.71 -9.99
C GLY A 207 -3.29 -17.01 -9.08
N GLY A 208 -3.05 -17.01 -7.77
CA GLY A 208 -3.92 -16.42 -6.75
C GLY A 208 -3.95 -14.89 -6.76
N LEU A 209 -2.90 -14.24 -7.29
CA LEU A 209 -2.82 -12.77 -7.37
C LEU A 209 -4.06 -12.11 -8.00
N LYS A 210 -4.62 -12.72 -9.05
CA LYS A 210 -5.81 -12.21 -9.76
C LYS A 210 -7.10 -12.17 -8.91
N ASN A 211 -7.10 -12.88 -7.79
CA ASN A 211 -8.23 -12.96 -6.88
C ASN A 211 -8.15 -11.91 -5.76
N ILE A 212 -7.07 -11.12 -5.69
CA ILE A 212 -6.84 -10.11 -4.65
C ILE A 212 -7.07 -8.71 -5.24
N ARG A 213 -7.87 -7.87 -4.58
CA ARG A 213 -8.13 -6.50 -5.05
C ARG A 213 -7.17 -5.47 -4.48
N GLN A 214 -6.88 -5.53 -3.18
CA GLN A 214 -5.81 -4.76 -2.55
C GLN A 214 -4.95 -5.69 -1.70
N LEU A 215 -3.63 -5.47 -1.77
CA LEU A 215 -2.64 -6.17 -0.97
C LEU A 215 -1.99 -5.13 -0.04
N LEU A 216 -2.12 -5.33 1.25
CA LEU A 216 -1.48 -4.56 2.30
C LEU A 216 -0.39 -5.47 2.86
N ILE A 217 0.88 -5.07 2.77
CA ILE A 217 1.97 -5.96 3.16
C ILE A 217 3.14 -5.24 3.79
N GLU A 218 3.70 -5.80 4.87
CA GLU A 218 4.98 -5.36 5.40
C GLU A 218 6.12 -6.20 4.81
N LEU A 219 6.94 -5.60 3.94
CA LEU A 219 8.07 -6.30 3.35
C LEU A 219 9.29 -6.24 4.25
N HIS A 220 9.66 -7.39 4.82
CA HIS A 220 10.86 -7.59 5.62
C HIS A 220 12.08 -7.90 4.73
N MET A 221 12.69 -6.89 4.09
CA MET A 221 13.94 -7.07 3.33
C MET A 221 15.15 -7.26 4.25
N GLY A 222 15.21 -6.53 5.36
CA GLY A 222 16.21 -6.67 6.40
C GLY A 222 15.58 -6.48 7.78
N MET A 223 16.20 -7.04 8.81
CA MET A 223 15.78 -6.79 10.20
C MET A 223 16.59 -5.63 10.77
N ARG A 224 16.24 -5.20 12.00
CA ARG A 224 16.95 -4.13 12.71
C ARG A 224 18.48 -4.35 12.70
N GLY A 225 19.21 -3.39 12.15
CA GLY A 225 20.67 -3.41 12.08
C GLY A 225 21.26 -4.41 11.07
N VAL A 226 20.45 -5.10 10.28
CA VAL A 226 20.88 -6.13 9.33
C VAL A 226 20.56 -5.68 7.90
N GLU A 227 21.61 -5.49 7.11
CA GLU A 227 21.49 -5.23 5.67
C GLU A 227 21.31 -6.56 4.92
N ALA A 228 20.35 -6.61 4.00
CA ALA A 228 20.01 -7.82 3.26
C ALA A 228 21.14 -8.27 2.31
N GLU A 229 21.25 -9.58 2.12
CA GLU A 229 22.20 -10.19 1.21
C GLU A 229 21.82 -9.96 -0.26
N LYS A 230 22.80 -10.07 -1.16
CA LYS A 230 22.60 -9.84 -2.60
C LYS A 230 21.45 -10.70 -3.17
N LEU A 231 21.37 -11.96 -2.75
CA LEU A 231 20.35 -12.89 -3.24
C LEU A 231 18.94 -12.52 -2.75
N GLU A 232 18.80 -12.03 -1.51
CA GLU A 232 17.53 -11.55 -0.97
C GLU A 232 16.99 -10.37 -1.79
N TYR A 233 17.85 -9.41 -2.16
CA TYR A 233 17.44 -8.32 -3.04
C TYR A 233 17.00 -8.81 -4.43
N ILE A 234 17.68 -9.79 -5.03
CA ILE A 234 17.28 -10.36 -6.32
C ILE A 234 15.90 -11.02 -6.21
N GLN A 235 15.67 -11.82 -5.16
CA GLN A 235 14.40 -12.50 -4.92
C GLN A 235 13.27 -11.49 -4.67
N GLY A 236 13.48 -10.51 -3.80
CA GLY A 236 12.47 -9.50 -3.50
C GLY A 236 12.12 -8.63 -4.70
N LEU A 237 13.11 -8.19 -5.48
CA LEU A 237 12.87 -7.49 -6.76
C LEU A 237 12.14 -8.38 -7.77
N GLY A 238 12.43 -9.67 -7.82
CA GLY A 238 11.70 -10.61 -8.66
C GLY A 238 10.22 -10.71 -8.30
N ILE A 239 9.89 -10.79 -7.02
CA ILE A 239 8.51 -10.81 -6.53
C ILE A 239 7.80 -9.48 -6.81
N LEU A 240 8.45 -8.35 -6.54
CA LEU A 240 7.92 -7.03 -6.87
C LEU A 240 7.65 -6.87 -8.38
N LYS A 241 8.49 -7.46 -9.22
CA LYS A 241 8.27 -7.53 -10.66
C LYS A 241 7.05 -8.38 -10.99
N HIS A 242 6.90 -9.57 -10.40
CA HIS A 242 5.72 -10.39 -10.61
C HIS A 242 4.42 -9.69 -10.19
N LEU A 243 4.42 -8.95 -9.08
CA LEU A 243 3.29 -8.12 -8.67
C LEU A 243 2.97 -7.05 -9.74
N TYR A 244 3.98 -6.30 -10.18
CA TYR A 244 3.81 -5.25 -11.19
C TYR A 244 3.30 -5.79 -12.53
N ASP A 245 3.91 -6.87 -13.02
CA ASP A 245 3.55 -7.52 -14.28
C ASP A 245 2.13 -8.13 -14.23
N ASN A 246 1.60 -8.40 -13.03
CA ASN A 246 0.24 -8.87 -12.78
C ASN A 246 -0.71 -7.77 -12.27
N GLY A 247 -0.43 -6.51 -12.59
CA GLY A 247 -1.37 -5.40 -12.41
C GLY A 247 -1.36 -4.74 -11.02
N PHE A 248 -0.56 -5.20 -10.07
CA PHE A 248 -0.45 -4.52 -8.78
C PHE A 248 0.39 -3.25 -8.89
N ARG A 249 -0.09 -2.17 -8.27
CA ARG A 249 0.60 -0.87 -8.22
C ARG A 249 0.67 -0.37 -6.78
N ILE A 250 1.86 0.05 -6.35
CA ILE A 250 2.04 0.71 -5.05
C ILE A 250 1.30 2.04 -5.07
N VAL A 251 0.37 2.24 -4.13
CA VAL A 251 -0.36 3.51 -3.93
C VAL A 251 0.03 4.20 -2.63
N TYR A 252 0.67 3.48 -1.72
CA TYR A 252 1.16 4.00 -0.45
C TYR A 252 2.38 3.19 0.02
N SER A 253 3.32 3.88 0.65
CA SER A 253 4.53 3.29 1.24
C SER A 253 4.85 4.02 2.53
N HIS A 254 5.07 3.25 3.60
CA HIS A 254 5.46 3.74 4.91
C HIS A 254 6.71 3.00 5.39
N ARG A 255 7.69 3.77 5.84
CA ARG A 255 8.98 3.28 6.35
C ARG A 255 8.82 2.85 7.80
N ASN A 256 8.97 1.57 8.10
CA ASN A 256 8.98 1.11 9.49
C ASN A 256 10.38 1.34 10.10
N ILE A 257 10.50 2.41 10.88
CA ILE A 257 11.76 2.85 11.49
C ILE A 257 12.32 1.87 12.54
N TRP A 258 11.53 0.90 13.01
CA TRP A 258 12.01 -0.14 13.93
C TRP A 258 13.06 -1.05 13.28
N CYS A 259 13.00 -1.21 11.96
CA CYS A 259 13.96 -1.97 11.16
C CYS A 259 15.10 -1.11 10.61
N LYS A 260 15.43 0.02 11.23
CA LYS A 260 16.53 0.87 10.77
C LYS A 260 17.87 0.14 10.79
N PHE A 261 18.71 0.38 9.78
CA PHE A 261 20.09 -0.08 9.70
C PHE A 261 20.98 0.95 8.97
N LEU A 262 22.28 0.89 9.22
CA LEU A 262 23.27 1.67 8.47
C LEU A 262 23.71 0.85 7.25
N SER A 263 23.35 1.29 6.05
CA SER A 263 23.74 0.62 4.81
C SER A 263 25.25 0.76 4.59
N LYS A 264 25.95 -0.36 4.53
CA LYS A 264 27.39 -0.39 4.20
C LYS A 264 27.61 -0.19 2.70
N LEU A 265 26.61 -0.53 1.90
CA LEU A 265 26.63 -0.39 0.44
C LEU A 265 26.44 1.07 -0.01
N GLN A 266 25.58 1.82 0.69
CA GLN A 266 25.20 3.18 0.31
C GLN A 266 25.75 4.27 1.26
N HIS A 267 26.28 3.88 2.41
CA HIS A 267 26.76 4.80 3.47
C HIS A 267 25.68 5.77 3.97
N ILE A 268 24.44 5.32 4.05
CA ILE A 268 23.28 6.07 4.54
C ILE A 268 22.44 5.21 5.49
N ASP A 269 21.61 5.87 6.29
CA ASP A 269 20.59 5.22 7.11
C ASP A 269 19.42 4.75 6.24
N GLU A 270 19.13 3.45 6.30
CA GLU A 270 17.99 2.82 5.62
C GLU A 270 17.07 2.08 6.58
N VAL A 271 15.92 1.64 6.09
CA VAL A 271 14.99 0.78 6.83
C VAL A 271 14.77 -0.53 6.10
N GLY A 272 14.83 -1.63 6.84
CA GLY A 272 14.69 -2.98 6.30
C GLY A 272 13.24 -3.44 6.13
N CYS A 273 12.28 -2.74 6.74
CA CYS A 273 10.86 -3.07 6.74
C CYS A 273 10.03 -1.90 6.20
N HIS A 274 9.07 -2.20 5.33
CA HIS A 274 8.17 -1.21 4.73
C HIS A 274 6.76 -1.76 4.65
N GLU A 275 5.80 -1.00 5.20
CA GLU A 275 4.37 -1.23 4.99
C GLU A 275 3.98 -0.63 3.64
N LEU A 276 3.48 -1.48 2.74
CA LEU A 276 3.08 -1.11 1.39
C LEU A 276 1.60 -1.41 1.16
N THR A 277 0.91 -0.48 0.49
CA THR A 277 -0.45 -0.72 -0.02
C THR A 277 -0.38 -0.80 -1.54
N PHE A 278 -0.83 -1.93 -2.07
CA PHE A 278 -1.00 -2.15 -3.50
C PHE A 278 -2.48 -2.21 -3.86
N VAL A 279 -2.82 -1.68 -5.03
CA VAL A 279 -4.12 -1.90 -5.68
C VAL A 279 -3.93 -2.68 -6.97
N TYR A 280 -4.89 -3.55 -7.29
CA TYR A 280 -4.92 -4.26 -8.58
C TYR A 280 -5.56 -3.39 -9.66
N ILE A 281 -4.79 -3.10 -10.71
CA ILE A 281 -5.21 -2.40 -11.93
C ILE A 281 -5.03 -3.38 -13.10
N PRO A 282 -6.14 -3.86 -13.71
CA PRO A 282 -6.08 -4.86 -14.79
C PRO A 282 -5.44 -4.35 -16.08
#